data_AF-A0A520SC75-F1
#
_entry.id   AF-A0A520SC75-F1
#
_cell.length_a   1.000
_cell.length_b   1.000
_cell.length_c   1.000
_cell.angle_alpha   90.00
_cell.angle_beta   90.00
_cell.angle_gamma   90.00
#
_symmetry.space_group_name_H-M   'P 1'
#
loop_
_entity.id
_entity.type
_entity.pdbx_description
1 polymer ?
#
loop_
_entity_poly.entity_id
_entity_poly.type
_entity_poly.pdbx_seq_one_letter_code
_entity_poly.pdbx_strand_id
1 'polypeptide(L)'
;LYEIIGYTVVEATTKETGGLDELSKHLIDKSSVFIGQSGVGKSSLVQALLPDELIRVGHLHQQTRLGRHTTSTARLYSYADGGSIIDSPGIRDFGLEQISRTDVEQGFIDIREFSDQCRFRDCRHRQEPGCAVIDAVQKGKLSKRRLESFYRILDTLSGGNA
;
A
#
# COMPACT_ATOMS: atom_id res chain seq x y z
N LEU A 1 -7.40 -11.75 -0.74
CA LEU A 1 -7.65 -10.72 -1.79
C LEU A 1 -6.38 -10.33 -2.51
N TYR A 2 -5.39 -9.74 -1.82
CA TYR A 2 -4.16 -9.26 -2.46
C TYR A 2 -3.25 -10.39 -2.95
N GLU A 3 -3.23 -11.53 -2.25
CA GLU A 3 -2.52 -12.74 -2.72
C GLU A 3 -3.09 -13.31 -4.02
N ILE A 4 -4.42 -13.26 -4.19
CA ILE A 4 -5.12 -13.76 -5.38
C ILE A 4 -4.69 -13.00 -6.64
N ILE A 5 -4.34 -11.71 -6.48
CA ILE A 5 -3.88 -10.86 -7.58
C ILE A 5 -2.35 -10.82 -7.67
N GLY A 6 -1.63 -11.70 -6.96
CA GLY A 6 -0.19 -11.90 -7.10
C GLY A 6 0.70 -11.08 -6.17
N TYR A 7 0.16 -10.35 -5.20
CA TYR A 7 1.00 -9.71 -4.18
C TYR A 7 1.41 -10.70 -3.09
N THR A 8 2.67 -10.66 -2.69
CA THR A 8 3.12 -11.31 -1.45
C THR A 8 2.51 -10.59 -0.25
N VAL A 9 1.81 -11.33 0.60
CA VAL A 9 1.29 -10.84 1.88
C VAL A 9 2.02 -11.60 2.98
N VAL A 10 2.59 -10.86 3.92
CA VAL A 10 3.29 -11.42 5.07
C VAL A 10 2.57 -10.95 6.33
N GLU A 11 2.13 -11.90 7.14
CA GLU A 11 1.68 -11.60 8.50
C GLU A 11 2.89 -11.51 9.41
N ALA A 12 3.00 -10.42 10.16
CA ALA A 12 4.15 -10.15 11.02
C ALA A 12 3.68 -9.59 12.37
N THR A 13 4.33 -10.01 13.44
CA THR A 13 4.01 -9.59 14.81
C THR A 13 5.28 -9.32 15.62
N THR A 14 5.30 -8.22 16.36
CA THR A 14 6.38 -7.89 17.32
C THR A 14 6.12 -8.45 18.72
N LYS A 15 5.00 -9.15 18.93
CA LYS A 15 4.57 -9.63 20.25
C LYS A 15 5.05 -11.03 20.59
N GLU A 16 5.48 -11.78 19.57
CA GLU A 16 5.83 -13.20 19.69
C GLU A 16 7.26 -13.41 19.18
N THR A 17 7.98 -14.32 19.82
CA THR A 17 9.30 -14.76 19.35
C THR A 17 9.17 -15.42 17.98
N GLY A 18 9.98 -15.00 17.01
CA GLY A 18 9.91 -15.50 15.62
C GLY A 18 8.79 -14.88 14.77
N GLY A 19 7.98 -13.97 15.33
CA GLY A 19 6.86 -13.34 14.63
C GLY A 19 7.25 -12.44 13.45
N LEU A 20 8.55 -12.21 13.23
CA LEU A 20 9.08 -11.41 12.12
C LEU A 20 9.92 -12.25 11.14
N ASP A 21 10.10 -13.54 11.37
CA ASP A 21 11.06 -14.36 10.61
C ASP A 21 10.74 -14.39 9.11
N GLU A 22 9.46 -14.49 8.76
CA GLU A 22 9.05 -14.47 7.36
C GLU A 22 9.28 -13.10 6.71
N LEU A 23 9.00 -12.01 7.45
CA LEU A 23 9.29 -10.66 6.99
C LEU A 23 10.79 -10.47 6.75
N SER A 24 11.63 -10.93 7.67
CA SER A 24 13.10 -10.84 7.57
C SER A 24 13.63 -11.48 6.29
N LYS A 25 13.15 -12.67 5.91
CA LYS A 25 13.54 -13.33 4.64
C LYS A 25 13.28 -12.46 3.41
N HIS A 26 12.22 -11.66 3.44
CA HIS A 26 11.90 -10.76 2.34
C HIS A 26 12.80 -9.51 2.29
N LEU A 27 13.48 -9.15 3.37
CA LEU A 27 14.33 -7.97 3.50
C LEU A 27 15.81 -8.23 3.16
N ILE A 28 16.27 -9.47 3.31
CA ILE A 28 17.64 -9.89 2.99
C ILE A 28 18.02 -9.45 1.57
N ASP A 29 19.18 -8.81 1.45
CA ASP A 29 19.78 -8.29 0.22
C ASP A 29 18.91 -7.30 -0.57
N LYS A 30 17.94 -6.64 0.09
CA LYS A 30 17.06 -5.64 -0.54
C LYS A 30 17.07 -4.30 0.18
N SER A 31 16.88 -3.24 -0.60
CA SER A 31 16.52 -1.93 -0.07
C SER A 31 15.01 -1.80 0.02
N SER A 32 14.48 -1.77 1.24
CA SER A 32 13.05 -1.79 1.51
C SER A 32 12.60 -0.50 2.20
N VAL A 33 11.48 0.06 1.75
CA VAL A 33 10.86 1.24 2.40
C VAL A 33 9.56 0.83 3.09
N PHE A 34 9.40 1.24 4.33
CA PHE A 34 8.21 0.93 5.10
C PHE A 34 7.21 2.08 4.96
N ILE A 35 6.11 1.83 4.24
CA ILE A 35 5.08 2.83 3.93
C ILE A 35 3.77 2.48 4.62
N GLY A 36 3.10 3.47 5.18
CA GLY A 36 1.79 3.31 5.80
C GLY A 36 1.37 4.51 6.63
N GLN A 37 0.11 4.50 7.06
CA GLN A 37 -0.45 5.58 7.87
C GLN A 37 0.29 5.79 9.19
N SER A 38 0.13 6.96 9.80
CA SER A 38 0.67 7.21 11.14
C SER A 38 0.02 6.28 12.16
N GLY A 39 0.82 5.66 13.04
CA GLY A 39 0.32 4.78 14.10
C GLY A 39 0.11 3.30 13.73
N VAL A 40 0.37 2.88 12.48
CA VAL A 40 0.22 1.46 12.06
C VAL A 40 1.31 0.52 12.57
N GLY A 41 2.34 1.04 13.27
CA GLY A 41 3.41 0.22 13.87
C GLY A 41 4.73 0.15 13.09
N LYS A 42 4.94 0.99 12.05
CA LYS A 42 6.20 1.00 11.26
C LYS A 42 7.47 1.09 12.11
N SER A 43 7.59 2.13 12.94
CA SER A 43 8.80 2.31 13.78
C SER A 43 8.99 1.19 14.81
N SER A 44 7.89 0.57 15.28
CA SER A 44 7.97 -0.61 16.15
C SER A 44 8.51 -1.84 15.40
N LEU A 45 8.10 -2.05 14.14
CA LEU A 45 8.67 -3.09 13.29
C LEU A 45 10.16 -2.82 13.01
N VAL A 46 10.53 -1.59 12.66
CA VAL A 46 11.93 -1.24 12.39
C VAL A 46 12.80 -1.46 13.62
N GLN A 47 12.34 -1.05 14.82
CA GLN A 47 13.07 -1.30 16.07
C GLN A 47 13.22 -2.79 16.40
N ALA A 48 12.19 -3.60 16.13
CA ALA A 48 12.25 -5.04 16.38
C ALA A 48 13.17 -5.76 15.37
N LEU A 49 13.25 -5.27 14.14
CA LEU A 49 14.14 -5.78 13.09
C LEU A 49 15.60 -5.35 13.27
N LEU A 50 15.82 -4.24 13.99
CA LEU A 50 17.14 -3.63 14.21
C LEU A 50 17.34 -3.34 15.70
N PRO A 51 17.53 -4.37 16.54
CA PRO A 51 17.57 -4.22 17.99
C PRO A 51 18.78 -3.40 18.48
N ASP A 52 19.88 -3.42 17.74
CA ASP A 52 21.12 -2.70 18.08
C ASP A 52 21.12 -1.23 17.64
N GLU A 53 20.13 -0.83 16.83
CA GLU A 53 19.97 0.54 16.36
C GLU A 53 19.14 1.37 17.35
N LEU A 54 19.63 2.58 17.66
CA LEU A 54 18.90 3.54 18.49
C LEU A 54 17.82 4.26 17.68
N ILE A 55 16.72 3.57 17.41
CA ILE A 55 15.59 4.12 16.67
C ILE A 55 14.67 4.87 17.65
N ARG A 56 14.39 6.15 17.35
CA ARG A 56 13.41 6.91 18.12
C ARG A 56 12.02 6.35 17.84
N VAL A 57 11.48 5.56 18.78
CA VAL A 57 10.06 5.13 18.79
C VAL A 57 9.30 6.04 19.74
N GLY A 58 8.39 6.85 19.22
CA GLY A 58 7.65 7.84 20.01
C GLY A 58 6.30 7.28 20.42
N HIS A 59 5.89 7.53 21.66
CA HIS A 59 4.59 7.12 22.16
C HIS A 59 3.44 7.88 21.45
N LEU A 60 2.33 7.17 21.20
CA LEU A 60 1.08 7.76 20.72
C LEU A 60 0.52 8.74 21.77
N HIS A 61 0.08 9.93 21.33
CA HIS A 61 -0.53 10.91 22.23
C HIS A 61 -1.93 10.45 22.66
N GLN A 62 -2.13 10.18 23.96
CA GLN A 62 -3.35 9.57 24.52
C GLN A 62 -4.65 10.35 24.27
N GLN A 63 -4.58 11.67 24.02
CA GLN A 63 -5.77 12.52 23.91
C GLN A 63 -6.43 12.57 22.51
N THR A 64 -5.74 12.21 21.43
CA THR A 64 -6.27 12.46 20.07
C THR A 64 -6.39 11.23 19.17
N ARG A 65 -5.81 10.07 19.55
CA ARG A 65 -5.65 8.86 18.70
C ARG A 65 -5.00 9.12 17.32
N LEU A 66 -4.47 10.32 17.10
CA LEU A 66 -3.78 10.71 15.89
C LEU A 66 -2.28 10.56 16.12
N GLY A 67 -1.62 9.70 15.35
CA GLY A 67 -0.20 9.39 15.52
C GLY A 67 0.66 10.66 15.38
N ARG A 68 1.41 10.98 16.44
CA ARG A 68 2.45 12.01 16.44
C ARG A 68 3.60 11.51 15.56
N HIS A 69 4.03 12.30 14.59
CA HIS A 69 5.19 11.95 13.78
C HIS A 69 6.40 11.80 14.70
N THR A 70 6.90 10.57 14.86
CA THR A 70 8.18 10.36 15.54
C THR A 70 9.32 10.44 14.52
N THR A 71 9.10 9.93 13.33
CA THR A 71 10.02 10.02 12.19
C THR A 71 9.60 11.21 11.31
N SER A 72 10.34 12.32 11.37
CA SER A 72 10.13 13.53 10.55
C SER A 72 10.98 13.56 9.27
N THR A 73 11.94 12.65 9.17
CA THR A 73 12.88 12.51 8.06
C THR A 73 13.00 11.03 7.72
N ALA A 74 13.01 10.68 6.43
CA ALA A 74 13.30 9.31 6.03
C ALA A 74 14.72 8.94 6.49
N ARG A 75 14.87 7.76 7.09
CA ARG A 75 16.17 7.26 7.57
C ARG A 75 16.47 5.91 6.99
N LEU A 76 17.69 5.74 6.50
CA LEU A 76 18.21 4.47 6.00
C LEU A 76 19.04 3.80 7.09
N TYR A 77 18.75 2.54 7.34
CA TYR A 77 19.48 1.66 8.25
C TYR A 77 20.02 0.48 7.46
N SER A 78 21.23 0.04 7.77
CA SER A 78 21.80 -1.19 7.22
C SER A 78 21.14 -2.40 7.88
N TYR A 79 20.83 -3.43 7.10
CA TYR A 79 20.31 -4.68 7.62
C TYR A 79 21.45 -5.68 7.81
N ALA A 80 21.54 -6.30 9.00
CA ALA A 80 22.69 -7.12 9.38
C ALA A 80 22.93 -8.30 8.42
N ASP A 81 21.84 -8.91 7.93
CA ASP A 81 21.86 -10.02 6.98
C ASP A 81 21.97 -9.57 5.52
N GLY A 82 22.37 -8.32 5.26
CA GLY A 82 22.44 -7.72 3.93
C GLY A 82 21.17 -6.98 3.54
N GLY A 83 21.32 -5.83 2.87
CA GLY A 83 20.20 -4.95 2.49
C GLY A 83 20.08 -3.70 3.37
N SER A 84 18.95 -2.99 3.24
CA SER A 84 18.71 -1.74 3.97
C SER A 84 17.22 -1.49 4.21
N ILE A 85 16.89 -0.93 5.38
CA ILE A 85 15.52 -0.52 5.71
C ILE A 85 15.44 1.00 5.72
N ILE A 86 14.45 1.55 5.02
CA ILE A 86 14.12 2.97 5.01
C ILE A 86 12.85 3.17 5.83
N ASP A 87 12.99 3.74 7.04
CA ASP A 87 11.85 4.18 7.85
C ASP A 87 11.37 5.55 7.35
N SER A 88 10.13 5.62 6.88
CA SER A 88 9.53 6.87 6.39
C SER A 88 8.56 7.47 7.42
N PRO A 89 8.35 8.80 7.42
CA PRO A 89 7.22 9.40 8.10
C PRO A 89 5.91 8.71 7.71
N GLY A 90 4.97 8.62 8.66
CA GLY A 90 3.62 8.14 8.34
C GLY A 90 2.92 9.07 7.35
N ILE A 91 2.32 8.49 6.32
CA ILE A 91 1.51 9.22 5.34
C ILE A 91 0.18 9.58 6.01
N ARG A 92 -0.21 10.87 5.97
CA ARG A 92 -1.51 11.33 6.47
C ARG A 92 -2.51 11.47 5.33
N ASP A 93 -2.09 12.18 4.29
CA ASP A 93 -2.82 12.34 3.05
C ASP A 93 -1.92 11.92 1.89
N PHE A 94 -2.51 11.17 0.96
CA PHE A 94 -1.85 10.76 -0.27
C PHE A 94 -2.42 11.60 -1.41
N GLY A 95 -1.67 12.62 -1.83
CA GLY A 95 -2.00 13.41 -3.01
C GLY A 95 -1.58 12.64 -4.26
N LEU A 96 -2.56 12.23 -5.07
CA LEU A 96 -2.32 11.73 -6.43
C LEU A 96 -2.21 12.94 -7.37
N GLU A 97 -1.18 13.76 -7.17
CA GLU A 97 -0.89 14.87 -8.07
C GLU A 97 -0.23 14.31 -9.34
N GLN A 98 -0.61 14.82 -10.51
CA GLN A 98 -0.03 14.43 -11.82
C GLN A 98 -0.24 12.96 -12.24
N ILE A 99 -1.30 12.30 -11.78
CA ILE A 99 -1.65 10.94 -12.19
C ILE A 99 -2.89 10.98 -13.08
N SER A 100 -2.79 10.41 -14.28
CA SER A 100 -3.90 10.30 -15.21
C SER A 100 -4.81 9.12 -14.86
N ARG A 101 -6.02 9.10 -15.43
CA ARG A 101 -6.90 7.92 -15.34
C ARG A 101 -6.19 6.64 -15.79
N THR A 102 -5.44 6.72 -16.88
CA THR A 102 -4.69 5.58 -17.44
C THR A 102 -3.65 5.07 -16.45
N ASP A 103 -2.96 5.97 -15.75
CA ASP A 103 -1.98 5.59 -14.73
C ASP A 103 -2.63 4.85 -13.55
N VAL A 104 -3.80 5.33 -13.10
CA VAL A 104 -4.59 4.63 -12.08
C VAL A 104 -4.97 3.23 -12.55
N GLU A 105 -5.44 3.11 -13.80
CA GLU A 105 -5.83 1.83 -14.38
C GLU A 105 -4.65 0.86 -14.47
N GLN A 106 -3.47 1.35 -14.87
CA GLN A 106 -2.23 0.58 -14.88
C GLN A 106 -1.77 0.16 -13.48
N GLY A 107 -2.04 0.97 -12.45
CA GLY A 107 -1.76 0.64 -11.06
C GLY A 107 -2.67 -0.44 -10.45
N PHE A 108 -3.85 -0.67 -11.04
CA PHE A 108 -4.75 -1.76 -10.65
C PHE A 108 -4.53 -2.97 -11.56
N ILE A 109 -3.54 -3.79 -11.23
CA ILE A 109 -3.13 -4.97 -12.02
C ILE A 109 -4.30 -5.91 -12.39
N ASP A 110 -5.26 -6.06 -11.49
CA ASP A 110 -6.45 -6.90 -11.62
C ASP A 110 -7.55 -6.25 -12.47
N ILE A 111 -7.64 -4.92 -12.50
CA ILE A 111 -8.56 -4.21 -13.42
C ILE A 111 -7.98 -4.20 -14.82
N ARG A 112 -6.69 -3.86 -14.95
CA ARG A 112 -5.95 -3.84 -16.21
C ARG A 112 -6.09 -5.13 -17.00
N GLU A 113 -6.08 -6.28 -16.32
CA GLU A 113 -6.25 -7.60 -16.93
C GLU A 113 -7.52 -7.70 -17.81
N PHE A 114 -8.61 -7.03 -17.43
CA PHE A 114 -9.88 -7.06 -18.14
C PHE A 114 -10.16 -5.79 -18.94
N SER A 115 -9.49 -4.67 -18.63
CA SER A 115 -9.73 -3.38 -19.28
C SER A 115 -9.64 -3.44 -20.80
N ASP A 116 -8.60 -4.09 -21.34
CA ASP A 116 -8.36 -4.18 -22.79
C ASP A 116 -9.40 -5.02 -23.54
N GLN A 117 -10.23 -5.77 -22.81
CA GLN A 117 -11.30 -6.62 -23.34
C GLN A 117 -12.65 -5.89 -23.37
N CYS A 118 -12.71 -4.63 -22.94
CA CYS A 118 -13.91 -3.83 -23.01
C CYS A 118 -14.35 -3.58 -24.46
N ARG A 119 -15.67 -3.57 -24.69
CA ARG A 119 -16.25 -3.23 -26.00
C ARG A 119 -15.81 -1.84 -26.51
N PHE A 120 -15.61 -0.89 -25.61
CA PHE A 120 -15.26 0.49 -25.92
C PHE A 120 -13.87 0.83 -25.40
N ARG A 121 -13.07 1.54 -26.21
CA ARG A 121 -11.71 1.96 -25.85
C ARG A 121 -11.66 2.97 -24.71
N ASP A 122 -12.70 3.79 -24.57
CA ASP A 122 -12.87 4.83 -23.56
C ASP A 122 -13.79 4.39 -22.40
N CYS A 123 -14.08 3.08 -22.28
CA CYS A 123 -14.94 2.52 -21.25
C CYS A 123 -14.52 3.01 -19.86
N ARG A 124 -15.42 3.58 -19.05
CA ARG A 124 -15.10 4.06 -17.69
C ARG A 124 -15.36 3.01 -16.61
N HIS A 125 -15.70 1.80 -17.05
CA HIS A 125 -16.02 0.64 -16.24
C HIS A 125 -17.15 0.85 -15.24
N ARG A 126 -18.11 1.76 -15.46
CA ARG A 126 -19.19 2.06 -14.50
C ARG A 126 -20.52 1.41 -14.85
N GLN A 127 -20.97 1.61 -16.08
CA GLN A 127 -22.27 1.13 -16.55
C GLN A 127 -22.29 0.81 -18.05
N GLU A 128 -21.14 0.92 -18.71
CA GLU A 128 -21.01 0.74 -20.14
C GLU A 128 -21.38 -0.69 -20.56
N PRO A 129 -22.22 -0.87 -21.59
CA PRO A 129 -22.58 -2.19 -22.07
C PRO A 129 -21.36 -2.89 -22.68
N GLY A 130 -21.13 -4.16 -22.31
CA GLY A 130 -19.96 -4.90 -22.76
C GLY A 130 -18.65 -4.49 -22.07
N CYS A 131 -18.73 -3.91 -20.87
CA CYS A 131 -17.57 -3.70 -20.01
C CYS A 131 -17.08 -5.03 -19.43
N ALA A 132 -15.89 -5.48 -19.84
CA ALA A 132 -15.28 -6.72 -19.36
C ALA A 132 -14.91 -6.66 -17.87
N VAL A 133 -14.58 -5.48 -17.33
CA VAL A 133 -14.29 -5.28 -15.91
C VAL A 133 -15.54 -5.55 -15.04
N ILE A 134 -16.71 -5.04 -15.45
CA ILE A 134 -17.97 -5.27 -14.72
C ILE A 134 -18.37 -6.76 -14.81
N ASP A 135 -18.23 -7.36 -15.99
CA ASP A 135 -18.48 -8.80 -16.18
C ASP A 135 -17.55 -9.66 -15.31
N ALA A 136 -16.27 -9.30 -15.21
CA ALA A 136 -15.32 -9.97 -14.32
C ALA A 136 -15.73 -9.89 -12.85
N VAL A 137 -16.29 -8.76 -12.40
CA VAL A 137 -16.86 -8.64 -11.04
C VAL A 137 -18.07 -9.56 -10.86
N GLN A 138 -19.00 -9.56 -11.82
CA GLN A 138 -20.21 -10.40 -11.75
C GLN A 138 -19.86 -11.89 -11.73
N LYS A 139 -18.80 -12.29 -12.42
CA LYS A 139 -18.28 -13.66 -12.45
C LYS A 139 -17.35 -14.01 -11.28
N GLY A 140 -17.12 -13.08 -10.34
CA GLY A 140 -16.24 -13.29 -9.18
C GLY A 140 -14.74 -13.36 -9.51
N LYS A 141 -14.35 -13.02 -10.74
CA LYS A 141 -12.94 -12.97 -11.18
C LYS A 141 -12.25 -11.69 -10.69
N LEU A 142 -13.01 -10.62 -10.50
CA LEU A 142 -12.53 -9.36 -9.97
C LEU A 142 -13.30 -9.01 -8.68
N SER A 143 -12.57 -8.58 -7.64
CA SER A 143 -13.22 -8.21 -6.39
C SER A 143 -13.99 -6.90 -6.53
N LYS A 144 -15.29 -6.90 -6.21
CA LYS A 144 -16.10 -5.67 -6.14
C LYS A 144 -15.43 -4.55 -5.33
N ARG A 145 -14.79 -4.91 -4.20
CA ARG A 145 -14.08 -3.96 -3.33
C ARG A 145 -12.91 -3.26 -4.04
N ARG A 146 -12.22 -3.96 -4.96
CA ARG A 146 -11.13 -3.40 -5.76
C ARG A 146 -11.68 -2.39 -6.77
N LEU A 147 -12.75 -2.74 -7.48
CA LEU A 147 -13.41 -1.84 -8.43
C LEU A 147 -13.98 -0.59 -7.74
N GLU A 148 -14.59 -0.74 -6.56
CA GLU A 148 -15.02 0.40 -5.75
C GLU A 148 -13.86 1.31 -5.32
N SER A 149 -12.69 0.74 -5.00
CA SER A 149 -11.49 1.51 -4.67
C SER A 149 -10.94 2.28 -5.86
N PHE A 150 -11.00 1.68 -7.05
CA PHE A 150 -10.62 2.33 -8.29
C PHE A 150 -11.47 3.56 -8.57
N TYR A 151 -12.80 3.44 -8.45
CA TYR A 151 -13.69 4.61 -8.60
C TYR A 151 -13.39 5.71 -7.59
N ARG A 152 -13.22 5.36 -6.31
CA ARG A 152 -12.90 6.35 -5.27
C ARG A 152 -11.64 7.13 -5.61
N ILE A 153 -10.61 6.46 -6.12
CA ILE A 153 -9.37 7.11 -6.55
C ILE A 153 -9.63 8.04 -7.74
N LEU A 154 -10.34 7.58 -8.79
CA LEU A 154 -10.66 8.43 -9.95
C LEU A 154 -11.51 9.66 -9.58
N ASP A 155 -12.41 9.51 -8.60
CA ASP A 155 -13.26 10.60 -8.13
C ASP A 155 -12.42 11.68 -7.40
N THR A 156 -11.33 11.30 -6.71
CA THR A 156 -10.39 12.29 -6.15
C THR A 156 -9.61 13.08 -7.21
N LEU A 157 -9.34 12.48 -8.38
CA LEU A 157 -8.67 13.18 -9.48
C LEU A 157 -9.57 14.22 -10.15
N SER A 158 -10.88 13.96 -10.18
CA SER A 158 -11.87 14.83 -10.83
C SER A 158 -12.22 16.06 -9.97
N GLY A 159 -11.92 16.01 -8.66
CA GLY A 159 -12.19 17.09 -7.69
C GLY A 159 -11.03 18.06 -7.44
N GLY A 160 -9.89 17.91 -8.14
CA GLY A 160 -8.67 18.70 -7.92
C GLY A 160 -8.67 20.15 -8.45
N ASN A 161 -9.83 20.68 -8.85
CA ASN A 161 -10.03 22.09 -9.19
C ASN A 161 -11.33 22.59 -8.55
N ALA A 162 -11.25 23.01 -7.28
CA ALA A 162 -12.21 23.90 -6.64
C ALA A 162 -11.48 24.80 -5.65
#